data_AF-A0A1Q7AVW6-F1
#
_entry.id   AF-A0A1Q7AVW6-F1
#
_cell.length_a   1.000
_cell.length_b   1.000
_cell.length_c   1.000
_cell.angle_alpha   90.00
_cell.angle_beta   90.00
_cell.angle_gamma   90.00
#
_symmetry.space_group_name_H-M   'P 1'
#
loop_
_entity.id
_entity.type
_entity.pdbx_description
1 polymer ?
#
loop_
_entity_poly.entity_id
_entity_poly.type
_entity_poly.pdbx_seq_one_letter_code
_entity_poly.pdbx_strand_id
1 'polypeptide(L)'
;MRASTARLTNSPVRLADLQFPQVNRLIHRTRLAFIHLENLLAYAKRDRDGRIDGYLAAHLPDECVLLFFRKGEAVNAATLHTAGRRVITITEALKRMRTEVERGDLTYCAAPMEQLAWMYASCGGTYQPRGIDVNQPEKFFPTLQHEKVTGVLELIANGRVSYLKFDQGKYLSGHFCDKPDNTPPARYLESLFDPGPDGSAPAMSAGTFPGADDLPAQAATALVNTYRELYWRIVDAVEREFPGEAKRRAQKVTAAIVETHQVLALLSVPRGTDTPDAVVRPEELAGALTDWALQLLEGAEVMMPGTATKVLKDATREHRYVLQAAGFYGKLPWRVTW
;
A
#
# COMPACT_ATOMS: atom_id res chain seq x y z
N MET A 1 -1.39 -22.10 -22.74
CA MET A 1 -1.91 -21.69 -21.42
C MET A 1 -3.30 -21.14 -21.67
N ARG A 2 -4.35 -21.67 -21.02
CA ARG A 2 -5.72 -21.16 -21.22
C ARG A 2 -5.74 -19.74 -20.66
N ALA A 3 -6.01 -18.75 -21.50
CA ALA A 3 -5.99 -17.36 -21.08
C ALA A 3 -7.08 -17.15 -20.01
N SER A 4 -6.73 -16.62 -18.84
CA SER A 4 -7.67 -16.44 -17.73
C SER A 4 -8.85 -15.56 -18.16
N THR A 5 -10.08 -15.99 -17.86
CA THR A 5 -11.29 -15.21 -18.13
C THR A 5 -11.63 -14.23 -17.00
N ALA A 6 -10.82 -14.18 -15.94
CA ALA A 6 -11.06 -13.30 -14.80
C ALA A 6 -11.02 -11.82 -15.23
N ARG A 7 -12.02 -11.06 -14.80
CA ARG A 7 -12.22 -9.66 -15.17
C ARG A 7 -12.09 -8.76 -13.98
N LEU A 8 -11.64 -7.54 -14.24
CA LEU A 8 -11.69 -6.47 -13.27
C LEU A 8 -13.14 -6.25 -12.83
N THR A 9 -13.34 -5.98 -11.54
CA THR A 9 -14.68 -5.80 -10.95
C THR A 9 -15.51 -4.79 -11.73
N ASN A 10 -16.73 -5.17 -12.09
CA ASN A 10 -17.69 -4.35 -12.85
C ASN A 10 -17.16 -3.83 -14.20
N SER A 11 -16.24 -4.56 -14.84
CA SER A 11 -15.63 -4.15 -16.11
C SER A 11 -15.52 -5.33 -17.09
N PRO A 12 -15.57 -5.08 -18.41
CA PRO A 12 -15.23 -6.07 -19.42
C PRO A 12 -13.73 -6.40 -19.49
N VAL A 13 -12.86 -5.59 -18.87
CA VAL A 13 -11.40 -5.73 -18.94
C VAL A 13 -10.93 -6.97 -18.19
N ARG A 14 -10.10 -7.79 -18.84
CA ARG A 14 -9.51 -8.98 -18.22
C ARG A 14 -8.27 -8.62 -17.40
N LEU A 15 -8.13 -9.26 -16.25
CA LEU A 15 -7.00 -9.04 -15.34
C LEU A 15 -5.68 -9.47 -15.98
N ALA A 16 -5.68 -10.55 -16.76
CA ALA A 16 -4.52 -11.05 -17.47
C ALA A 16 -4.03 -10.13 -18.60
N ASP A 17 -4.85 -9.18 -19.05
CA ASP A 17 -4.51 -8.26 -20.15
C ASP A 17 -3.96 -6.92 -19.63
N LEU A 18 -3.97 -6.70 -18.30
CA LEU A 18 -3.53 -5.46 -17.68
C LEU A 18 -2.06 -5.14 -17.97
N GLN A 19 -1.82 -3.94 -18.47
CA GLN A 19 -0.50 -3.36 -18.70
C GLN A 19 -0.52 -1.94 -18.16
N PHE A 20 0.43 -1.62 -17.28
CA PHE A 20 0.52 -0.31 -16.64
C PHE A 20 1.50 0.57 -17.43
N PRO A 21 1.50 1.89 -17.23
CA PRO A 21 2.55 2.74 -17.80
C PRO A 21 3.95 2.31 -17.31
N GLN A 22 4.99 2.59 -18.08
CA GLN A 22 6.37 2.36 -17.67
C GLN A 22 7.31 3.31 -18.39
N VAL A 23 8.47 3.58 -17.78
CA VAL A 23 9.58 4.26 -18.45
C VAL A 23 10.49 3.24 -19.13
N ASN A 24 10.73 2.12 -18.46
CA ASN A 24 11.54 1.04 -19.01
C ASN A 24 11.01 -0.33 -18.54
N ARG A 25 11.18 -1.35 -19.37
CA ARG A 25 10.84 -2.74 -19.04
C ARG A 25 12.13 -3.51 -18.79
N LEU A 26 12.23 -4.10 -17.60
CA LEU A 26 13.45 -4.75 -17.11
C LEU A 26 13.34 -6.26 -17.26
N ILE A 27 12.15 -6.77 -16.97
CA ILE A 27 11.78 -8.17 -17.23
C ILE A 27 10.51 -8.13 -18.05
N HIS A 28 10.61 -8.67 -19.27
CA HIS A 28 9.44 -8.89 -20.11
C HIS A 28 8.51 -9.91 -19.46
N ARG A 29 7.23 -9.91 -19.86
CA ARG A 29 6.22 -10.83 -19.33
C ARG A 29 6.72 -12.28 -19.42
N THR A 30 7.07 -12.84 -18.27
CA THR A 30 7.79 -14.11 -18.13
C THR A 30 7.09 -14.98 -17.09
N ARG A 31 6.96 -16.28 -17.35
CA ARG A 31 6.30 -17.19 -16.40
C ARG A 31 7.01 -17.18 -15.05
N LEU A 32 6.23 -17.22 -13.97
CA LEU A 32 6.75 -17.25 -12.60
C LEU A 32 7.66 -18.46 -12.36
N ALA A 33 7.37 -19.62 -12.97
CA ALA A 33 8.20 -20.82 -12.94
C ALA A 33 9.66 -20.61 -13.41
N PHE A 34 9.94 -19.55 -14.18
CA PHE A 34 11.29 -19.22 -14.66
C PHE A 34 11.95 -18.08 -13.88
N ILE A 35 11.29 -17.54 -12.84
CA ILE A 35 11.77 -16.38 -12.10
C ILE A 35 12.09 -16.78 -10.66
N HIS A 36 13.35 -16.57 -10.25
CA HIS A 36 13.73 -16.69 -8.85
C HIS A 36 13.40 -15.40 -8.08
N LEU A 37 12.19 -15.31 -7.52
CA LEU A 37 11.68 -14.10 -6.85
C LEU A 37 12.63 -13.54 -5.79
N GLU A 38 13.27 -14.39 -4.99
CA GLU A 38 14.17 -13.92 -3.92
C GLU A 38 15.42 -13.21 -4.46
N ASN A 39 15.95 -13.67 -5.60
CA ASN A 39 17.09 -13.01 -6.25
C ASN A 39 16.67 -11.65 -6.80
N LEU A 40 15.46 -11.54 -7.34
CA LEU A 40 14.90 -10.27 -7.81
C LEU A 40 14.75 -9.28 -6.64
N LEU A 41 14.15 -9.71 -5.53
CA LEU A 41 13.97 -8.86 -4.34
C LEU A 41 15.28 -8.46 -3.65
N ALA A 42 16.31 -9.30 -3.76
CA ALA A 42 17.63 -9.02 -3.19
C ALA A 42 18.56 -8.26 -4.15
N TYR A 43 18.16 -8.03 -5.40
CA TYR A 43 19.05 -7.53 -6.44
C TYR A 43 19.66 -6.17 -6.09
N ALA A 44 18.85 -5.23 -5.61
CA ALA A 44 19.28 -3.88 -5.21
C ALA A 44 20.30 -3.84 -4.05
N LYS A 45 20.36 -4.92 -3.25
CA LYS A 45 21.34 -5.07 -2.16
C LYS A 45 22.69 -5.56 -2.67
N ARG A 46 22.70 -6.26 -3.81
CA ARG A 46 23.90 -6.85 -4.43
C ARG A 46 24.49 -5.94 -5.49
N ASP A 47 23.64 -5.22 -6.23
CA ASP A 47 24.04 -4.40 -7.36
C ASP A 47 23.37 -3.01 -7.33
N ARG A 48 24.13 -1.97 -7.72
CA ARG A 48 23.63 -0.60 -7.83
C ARG A 48 22.61 -0.47 -8.95
N ASP A 49 22.73 -1.26 -10.02
CA ASP A 49 21.79 -1.26 -11.14
C ASP A 49 20.41 -1.78 -10.72
N GLY A 50 20.33 -2.51 -9.61
CA GLY A 50 19.07 -2.91 -8.99
C GLY A 50 18.37 -1.81 -8.21
N ARG A 51 19.00 -0.64 -7.98
CA ARG A 51 18.45 0.45 -7.16
C ARG A 51 17.51 1.36 -7.94
N ILE A 52 16.41 0.79 -8.40
CA ILE A 52 15.45 1.44 -9.28
C ILE A 52 14.08 1.60 -8.61
N ASP A 53 13.40 2.70 -8.93
CA ASP A 53 11.99 2.85 -8.61
C ASP A 53 11.17 2.13 -9.68
N GLY A 54 10.20 1.32 -9.26
CA GLY A 54 9.44 0.51 -10.20
C GLY A 54 8.35 -0.32 -9.57
N TYR A 55 7.74 -1.15 -10.40
CA TYR A 55 6.73 -2.11 -9.97
C TYR A 55 6.94 -3.46 -10.66
N LEU A 56 6.56 -4.51 -9.96
CA LEU A 56 6.33 -5.83 -10.53
C LEU A 56 4.81 -6.02 -10.63
N ALA A 57 4.34 -6.43 -11.80
CA ALA A 57 2.96 -6.87 -12.00
C ALA A 57 2.95 -8.37 -12.30
N ALA A 58 2.35 -9.15 -11.42
CA ALA A 58 2.17 -10.59 -11.58
C ALA A 58 0.73 -10.90 -11.96
N HIS A 59 0.54 -11.52 -13.12
CA HIS A 59 -0.76 -11.93 -13.62
C HIS A 59 -1.01 -13.36 -13.18
N LEU A 60 -1.80 -13.51 -12.12
CA LEU A 60 -2.26 -14.77 -11.59
C LEU A 60 -3.60 -15.15 -12.24
N PRO A 61 -4.11 -16.38 -12.04
CA PRO A 61 -5.36 -16.81 -12.64
C PRO A 61 -6.55 -15.89 -12.35
N ASP A 62 -6.74 -15.44 -11.10
CA ASP A 62 -7.93 -14.69 -10.71
C ASP A 62 -7.63 -13.23 -10.31
N GLU A 63 -6.36 -12.82 -10.37
CA GLU A 63 -5.90 -11.51 -9.91
C GLU A 63 -4.64 -11.01 -10.61
N CYS A 64 -4.42 -9.70 -10.57
CA CYS A 64 -3.15 -9.07 -10.87
C CYS A 64 -2.55 -8.53 -9.56
N VAL A 65 -1.43 -9.09 -9.12
CA VAL A 65 -0.71 -8.67 -7.92
C VAL A 65 0.36 -7.65 -8.31
N LEU A 66 0.41 -6.54 -7.59
CA LEU A 66 1.40 -5.47 -7.75
C LEU A 66 2.34 -5.45 -6.55
N LEU A 67 3.64 -5.44 -6.80
CA LEU A 67 4.67 -5.09 -5.82
C LEU A 67 5.33 -3.79 -6.23
N PHE A 68 5.45 -2.84 -5.31
CA PHE A 68 6.02 -1.53 -5.56
C PHE A 68 7.40 -1.42 -4.92
N PHE A 69 8.34 -0.82 -5.65
CA PHE A 69 9.74 -0.71 -5.26
C PHE A 69 10.18 0.75 -5.19
N ARG A 70 10.91 1.08 -4.13
CA ARG A 70 11.64 2.34 -3.98
C ARG A 70 13.13 2.02 -3.88
N LYS A 71 13.93 2.55 -4.80
CA LYS A 71 15.37 2.28 -4.90
C LYS A 71 15.68 0.77 -4.85
N GLY A 72 14.82 -0.04 -5.47
CA GLY A 72 14.94 -1.49 -5.55
C GLY A 72 14.50 -2.27 -4.31
N GLU A 73 14.04 -1.59 -3.25
CA GLU A 73 13.46 -2.25 -2.07
C GLU A 73 11.93 -2.29 -2.19
N ALA A 74 11.32 -3.46 -1.96
CA ALA A 74 9.87 -3.59 -1.93
C ALA A 74 9.32 -2.79 -0.75
N VAL A 75 8.48 -1.80 -1.04
CA VAL A 75 7.90 -0.90 -0.04
C VAL A 75 6.42 -1.11 0.18
N ASN A 76 5.69 -1.60 -0.82
CA ASN A 76 4.25 -1.83 -0.68
C ASN A 76 3.74 -2.87 -1.69
N ALA A 77 2.51 -3.34 -1.52
CA ALA A 77 1.87 -4.30 -2.41
C ALA A 77 0.36 -4.03 -2.54
N ALA A 78 -0.20 -4.37 -3.70
CA ALA A 78 -1.64 -4.30 -3.94
C ALA A 78 -2.09 -5.45 -4.83
N THR A 79 -3.40 -5.65 -4.92
CA THR A 79 -4.01 -6.61 -5.84
C THR A 79 -5.24 -6.01 -6.51
N LEU A 80 -5.40 -6.34 -7.79
CA LEU A 80 -6.64 -6.19 -8.54
C LEU A 80 -7.25 -7.59 -8.73
N HIS A 81 -8.42 -7.81 -8.14
CA HIS A 81 -9.14 -9.08 -8.19
C HIS A 81 -10.51 -8.87 -8.84
N THR A 82 -11.19 -9.96 -9.21
CA THR A 82 -12.60 -9.94 -9.64
C THR A 82 -13.55 -9.34 -8.60
N ALA A 83 -13.20 -9.40 -7.31
CA ALA A 83 -14.03 -8.95 -6.19
C ALA A 83 -13.72 -7.51 -5.75
N GLY A 84 -12.66 -6.91 -6.28
CA GLY A 84 -12.27 -5.54 -5.97
C GLY A 84 -10.77 -5.36 -6.02
N ARG A 85 -10.35 -4.16 -5.66
CA ARG A 85 -8.95 -3.78 -5.52
C ARG A 85 -8.67 -3.57 -4.04
N ARG A 86 -7.48 -3.94 -3.59
CA ARG A 86 -7.05 -3.67 -2.22
C ARG A 86 -5.54 -3.61 -2.10
N VAL A 87 -5.07 -2.81 -1.17
CA VAL A 87 -3.71 -2.91 -0.64
C VAL A 87 -3.59 -4.20 0.17
N ILE A 88 -2.48 -4.92 0.01
CA ILE A 88 -2.19 -6.17 0.73
C ILE A 88 -0.77 -6.10 1.28
N THR A 89 -0.40 -7.01 2.18
CA THR A 89 0.97 -7.03 2.67
C THR A 89 1.92 -7.56 1.59
N ILE A 90 3.19 -7.14 1.65
CA ILE A 90 4.24 -7.71 0.78
C ILE A 90 4.34 -9.23 0.98
N THR A 91 4.21 -9.70 2.23
CA THR A 91 4.21 -11.13 2.57
C THR A 91 3.09 -11.88 1.86
N GLU A 92 1.87 -11.34 1.89
CA GLU A 92 0.72 -11.93 1.23
C GLU A 92 0.89 -11.96 -0.29
N ALA A 93 1.33 -10.86 -0.90
CA ALA A 93 1.62 -10.79 -2.32
C ALA A 93 2.62 -11.87 -2.76
N LEU A 94 3.74 -12.01 -2.04
CA LEU A 94 4.75 -13.01 -2.32
C LEU A 94 4.26 -14.44 -2.10
N LYS A 95 3.40 -14.66 -1.10
CA LYS A 95 2.77 -15.98 -0.86
C LYS A 95 1.88 -16.37 -2.04
N ARG A 96 1.01 -15.45 -2.50
CA ARG A 96 0.11 -15.70 -3.64
C ARG A 96 0.86 -15.99 -4.93
N MET A 97 1.92 -15.23 -5.23
CA MET A 97 2.78 -15.48 -6.38
C MET A 97 3.44 -16.86 -6.34
N ARG A 98 3.88 -17.32 -5.15
CA ARG A 98 4.48 -18.65 -4.98
C ARG A 98 3.44 -19.77 -5.16
N THR A 99 2.22 -19.59 -4.67
CA THR A 99 1.14 -20.58 -4.83
C THR A 99 0.80 -20.83 -6.30
N GLU A 100 0.84 -19.78 -7.13
CA GLU A 100 0.46 -19.85 -8.55
C GLU A 100 1.67 -19.88 -9.51
N VAL A 101 2.83 -20.37 -9.05
CA VAL A 101 4.10 -20.33 -9.80
C VAL A 101 4.03 -20.99 -11.18
N GLU A 102 3.26 -22.07 -11.33
CA GLU A 102 3.11 -22.81 -12.59
C GLU A 102 2.17 -22.13 -13.59
N ARG A 103 1.29 -21.25 -13.11
CA ARG A 103 0.18 -20.67 -13.89
C ARG A 103 0.34 -19.18 -14.13
N GLY A 104 1.02 -18.48 -13.24
CA GLY A 104 1.21 -17.05 -13.33
C GLY A 104 2.42 -16.65 -14.16
N ASP A 105 2.41 -15.40 -14.57
CA ASP A 105 3.53 -14.72 -15.19
C ASP A 105 3.74 -13.35 -14.52
N LEU A 106 4.89 -12.73 -14.74
CA LEU A 106 5.19 -11.41 -14.21
C LEU A 106 5.93 -10.55 -15.22
N THR A 107 5.79 -9.24 -15.05
CA THR A 107 6.62 -8.21 -15.66
C THR A 107 7.25 -7.36 -14.58
N TYR A 108 8.47 -6.86 -14.81
CA TYR A 108 9.14 -5.90 -13.92
C TYR A 108 9.52 -4.66 -14.70
N CYS A 109 9.03 -3.50 -14.25
CA CYS A 109 9.13 -2.24 -14.96
C CYS A 109 9.67 -1.14 -14.04
N ALA A 110 10.50 -0.26 -14.61
CA ALA A 110 10.86 1.00 -13.98
C ALA A 110 9.75 2.04 -14.24
N ALA A 111 9.42 2.81 -13.21
CA ALA A 111 8.41 3.86 -13.29
C ALA A 111 8.70 4.97 -12.27
N PRO A 112 8.33 6.23 -12.55
CA PRO A 112 8.55 7.34 -11.63
C PRO A 112 7.69 7.18 -10.38
N MET A 113 8.18 7.71 -9.25
CA MET A 113 7.52 7.58 -7.94
C MET A 113 6.07 8.08 -7.94
N GLU A 114 5.77 9.17 -8.65
CA GLU A 114 4.41 9.70 -8.80
C GLU A 114 3.47 8.65 -9.41
N GLN A 115 3.89 7.98 -10.48
CA GLN A 115 3.09 6.92 -11.10
C GLN A 115 2.88 5.75 -10.13
N LEU A 116 3.92 5.33 -9.40
CA LEU A 116 3.82 4.25 -8.42
C LEU A 116 2.84 4.60 -7.29
N ALA A 117 2.86 5.85 -6.82
CA ALA A 117 1.93 6.37 -5.83
C ALA A 117 0.48 6.33 -6.35
N TRP A 118 0.24 6.64 -7.63
CA TRP A 118 -1.11 6.57 -8.21
C TRP A 118 -1.58 5.13 -8.43
N MET A 119 -0.70 4.23 -8.88
CA MET A 119 -1.02 2.80 -8.98
C MET A 119 -1.42 2.24 -7.61
N TYR A 120 -0.66 2.58 -6.56
CA TYR A 120 -0.98 2.22 -5.18
C TYR A 120 -2.32 2.82 -4.71
N ALA A 121 -2.52 4.13 -4.91
CA ALA A 121 -3.72 4.84 -4.48
C ALA A 121 -5.00 4.33 -5.16
N SER A 122 -4.91 3.85 -6.41
CA SER A 122 -6.02 3.20 -7.12
C SER A 122 -6.56 1.95 -6.41
N CYS A 123 -5.78 1.38 -5.48
CA CYS A 123 -6.16 0.23 -4.66
C CYS A 123 -6.45 0.59 -3.19
N GLY A 124 -6.33 1.87 -2.80
CA GLY A 124 -6.38 2.37 -1.41
C GLY A 124 -7.76 2.64 -0.83
N GLY A 125 -8.84 2.06 -1.38
CA GLY A 125 -10.21 2.16 -0.85
C GLY A 125 -10.99 3.44 -1.20
N THR A 126 -10.35 4.45 -1.80
CA THR A 126 -10.97 5.71 -2.23
C THR A 126 -11.30 5.76 -3.72
N TYR A 127 -11.19 4.63 -4.41
CA TYR A 127 -11.48 4.50 -5.84
C TYR A 127 -12.98 4.62 -6.10
N GLN A 128 -13.35 5.57 -6.95
CA GLN A 128 -14.73 5.82 -7.36
C GLN A 128 -14.88 5.45 -8.85
N PRO A 129 -15.58 4.35 -9.18
CA PRO A 129 -15.85 3.99 -10.56
C PRO A 129 -16.56 5.10 -11.33
N ARG A 130 -16.18 5.29 -12.59
CA ARG A 130 -16.80 6.25 -13.50
C ARG A 130 -17.40 5.49 -14.69
N GLY A 131 -18.67 5.77 -14.99
CA GLY A 131 -19.31 5.23 -16.18
C GLY A 131 -18.67 5.81 -17.44
N ILE A 132 -18.38 4.94 -18.41
CA ILE A 132 -17.92 5.33 -19.75
C ILE A 132 -18.91 4.78 -20.76
N ASP A 133 -19.47 5.65 -21.59
CA ASP A 133 -20.18 5.22 -22.80
C ASP A 133 -19.20 5.27 -23.98
N VAL A 134 -18.77 4.09 -24.43
CA VAL A 134 -17.86 3.95 -25.58
C VAL A 134 -18.48 4.43 -26.89
N ASN A 135 -19.80 4.60 -26.96
CA ASN A 135 -20.49 5.13 -28.14
C ASN A 135 -20.60 6.65 -28.13
N GLN A 136 -20.28 7.30 -27.00
CA GLN A 136 -20.32 8.75 -26.83
C GLN A 136 -19.06 9.24 -26.08
N PRO A 137 -17.85 8.89 -26.57
CA PRO A 137 -16.60 9.19 -25.87
C PRO A 137 -16.37 10.69 -25.68
N GLU A 138 -16.91 11.52 -26.58
CA GLU A 138 -16.81 12.97 -26.54
C GLU A 138 -17.45 13.60 -25.30
N LYS A 139 -18.35 12.89 -24.60
CA LYS A 139 -19.02 13.39 -23.40
C LYS A 139 -18.20 13.19 -22.12
N PHE A 140 -17.29 12.22 -22.12
CA PHE A 140 -16.65 11.76 -20.88
C PHE A 140 -15.79 12.85 -20.22
N PHE A 141 -14.85 13.45 -20.94
CA PHE A 141 -13.98 14.50 -20.40
C PHE A 141 -14.72 15.81 -20.08
N PRO A 142 -15.69 16.29 -20.91
CA PRO A 142 -16.54 17.41 -20.53
C PRO A 142 -17.31 17.20 -19.22
N THR A 143 -17.79 15.99 -18.94
CA THR A 143 -18.42 15.67 -17.65
C THR A 143 -17.45 15.85 -16.49
N LEU A 144 -16.22 15.34 -16.59
CA LEU A 144 -15.19 15.53 -15.56
C LEU A 144 -14.85 17.00 -15.34
N GLN A 145 -14.84 17.79 -16.42
CA GLN A 145 -14.62 19.24 -16.35
C GLN A 145 -15.78 19.96 -15.64
N HIS A 146 -17.02 19.64 -16.00
CA HIS A 146 -18.22 20.22 -15.39
C HIS A 146 -18.31 19.91 -13.88
N GLU A 147 -17.98 18.68 -13.50
CA GLU A 147 -17.92 18.25 -12.10
C GLU A 147 -16.72 18.82 -11.32
N LYS A 148 -15.80 19.50 -12.00
CA LYS A 148 -14.56 20.05 -11.41
C LYS A 148 -13.75 19.01 -10.66
N VAL A 149 -13.61 17.81 -11.23
CA VAL A 149 -12.86 16.72 -10.61
C VAL A 149 -11.43 17.18 -10.27
N THR A 150 -11.02 16.95 -9.02
CA THR A 150 -9.64 17.06 -8.55
C THR A 150 -9.17 15.68 -8.11
N GLY A 151 -7.97 15.28 -8.52
CA GLY A 151 -7.39 13.97 -8.21
C GLY A 151 -6.81 13.30 -9.45
N VAL A 152 -6.84 11.98 -9.47
CA VAL A 152 -6.33 11.16 -10.57
C VAL A 152 -7.48 10.34 -11.15
N LEU A 153 -7.59 10.36 -12.48
CA LEU A 153 -8.40 9.46 -13.27
C LEU A 153 -7.53 8.30 -13.73
N GLU A 154 -7.92 7.07 -13.42
CA GLU A 154 -7.44 5.89 -14.13
C GLU A 154 -8.40 5.57 -15.26
N LEU A 155 -7.86 5.40 -16.46
CA LEU A 155 -8.55 4.99 -17.67
C LEU A 155 -7.90 3.71 -18.18
N ILE A 156 -8.69 2.65 -18.36
CA ILE A 156 -8.22 1.37 -18.87
C ILE A 156 -8.94 1.10 -20.19
N ALA A 157 -8.18 0.87 -21.26
CA ALA A 157 -8.70 0.50 -22.57
C ALA A 157 -7.98 -0.76 -23.07
N ASN A 158 -8.72 -1.85 -23.31
CA ASN A 158 -8.17 -3.13 -23.75
C ASN A 158 -6.98 -3.60 -22.88
N GLY A 159 -7.10 -3.42 -21.55
CA GLY A 159 -6.07 -3.76 -20.58
C GLY A 159 -4.95 -2.72 -20.42
N ARG A 160 -4.81 -1.74 -21.32
CA ARG A 160 -3.81 -0.68 -21.22
C ARG A 160 -4.29 0.39 -20.24
N VAL A 161 -3.55 0.57 -19.15
CA VAL A 161 -3.87 1.51 -18.08
C VAL A 161 -3.20 2.86 -18.35
N SER A 162 -3.94 3.95 -18.18
CA SER A 162 -3.44 5.32 -18.21
C SER A 162 -3.92 6.06 -16.97
N TYR A 163 -3.08 6.93 -16.42
CA TYR A 163 -3.40 7.78 -15.29
C TYR A 163 -3.32 9.24 -15.68
N LEU A 164 -4.30 10.05 -15.30
CA LEU A 164 -4.39 11.46 -15.64
C LEU A 164 -4.69 12.27 -14.38
N LYS A 165 -3.86 13.28 -14.08
CA LYS A 165 -4.07 14.21 -12.97
C LYS A 165 -4.96 15.36 -13.40
N PHE A 166 -5.96 15.66 -12.59
CA PHE A 166 -6.86 16.79 -12.76
C PHE A 166 -6.86 17.70 -11.53
N ASP A 167 -7.04 18.98 -11.77
CA ASP A 167 -7.39 19.96 -10.72
C ASP A 167 -8.53 20.86 -11.21
N GLN A 168 -9.62 20.88 -10.45
CA GLN A 168 -10.84 21.63 -10.78
C GLN A 168 -11.32 21.37 -12.22
N GLY A 169 -11.26 20.11 -12.65
CA GLY A 169 -11.66 19.68 -13.99
C GLY A 169 -10.66 19.98 -15.11
N LYS A 170 -9.49 20.57 -14.79
CA LYS A 170 -8.42 20.83 -15.75
C LYS A 170 -7.37 19.73 -15.71
N TYR A 171 -7.01 19.20 -16.88
CA TYR A 171 -5.90 18.26 -17.02
C TYR A 171 -4.56 18.95 -16.68
N LEU A 172 -3.72 18.26 -15.90
CA LEU A 172 -2.39 18.73 -15.51
C LEU A 172 -1.27 17.87 -16.12
N SER A 173 -1.31 16.56 -15.90
CA SER A 173 -0.27 15.62 -16.32
C SER A 173 -0.84 14.20 -16.44
N GLY A 174 -0.07 13.26 -16.98
CA GLY A 174 -0.49 11.87 -17.06
C GLY A 174 0.65 10.89 -17.36
N HIS A 175 0.43 9.64 -16.97
CA HIS A 175 1.29 8.50 -17.25
C HIS A 175 0.50 7.52 -18.12
N PHE A 176 1.02 7.19 -19.30
CA PHE A 176 0.27 6.48 -20.34
C PHE A 176 0.98 5.18 -20.73
N CYS A 177 0.24 4.07 -20.81
CA CYS A 177 0.80 2.79 -21.27
C CYS A 177 1.02 2.80 -22.78
N ASP A 178 2.28 2.67 -23.22
CA ASP A 178 2.68 2.61 -24.64
C ASP A 178 2.25 3.81 -25.51
N LYS A 179 2.08 5.00 -24.92
CA LYS A 179 1.88 6.23 -25.71
C LYS A 179 3.16 6.54 -26.50
N PRO A 180 3.12 6.72 -27.82
CA PRO A 180 4.28 7.17 -28.58
C PRO A 180 4.74 8.56 -28.13
N ASP A 181 6.05 8.79 -28.06
CA ASP A 181 6.63 10.04 -27.57
C ASP A 181 6.13 11.26 -28.37
N ASN A 182 6.02 11.12 -29.69
CA ASN A 182 5.61 12.18 -30.60
C ASN A 182 4.08 12.40 -30.66
N THR A 183 3.28 11.62 -29.92
CA THR A 183 1.82 11.76 -29.91
C THR A 183 1.37 12.62 -28.73
N PRO A 184 0.63 13.73 -28.98
CA PRO A 184 0.02 14.53 -27.91
C PRO A 184 -0.94 13.69 -27.05
N PRO A 185 -1.02 13.92 -25.73
CA PRO A 185 -1.91 13.17 -24.84
C PRO A 185 -3.38 13.12 -25.31
N ALA A 186 -3.94 14.24 -25.77
CA ALA A 186 -5.32 14.30 -26.25
C ALA A 186 -5.58 13.33 -27.41
N ARG A 187 -4.73 13.35 -28.45
CA ARG A 187 -4.84 12.43 -29.59
C ARG A 187 -4.65 10.97 -29.20
N TYR A 188 -3.74 10.71 -28.27
CA TYR A 188 -3.56 9.36 -27.75
C TYR A 188 -4.82 8.87 -27.02
N LEU A 189 -5.40 9.70 -26.16
CA LEU A 189 -6.63 9.39 -25.42
C LEU A 189 -7.83 9.16 -26.35
N GLU A 190 -7.98 9.98 -27.40
CA GLU A 190 -8.99 9.77 -28.45
C GLU A 190 -8.83 8.38 -29.09
N SER A 191 -7.60 8.00 -29.43
CA SER A 191 -7.32 6.70 -30.05
C SER A 191 -7.64 5.48 -29.17
N LEU A 192 -7.78 5.66 -27.84
CA LEU A 192 -8.18 4.57 -26.95
C LEU A 192 -9.63 4.13 -27.14
N PHE A 193 -10.44 4.98 -27.77
CA PHE A 193 -11.86 4.70 -28.08
C PHE A 193 -12.05 4.11 -29.49
N ASP A 194 -10.99 4.04 -30.30
CA ASP A 194 -11.07 3.49 -31.64
C ASP A 194 -11.45 1.99 -31.59
N PRO A 195 -12.33 1.52 -32.49
CA PRO A 195 -12.65 0.10 -32.59
C PRO A 195 -11.41 -0.75 -32.86
N GLY A 196 -11.43 -1.98 -32.36
CA GLY A 196 -10.39 -2.96 -32.65
C GLY A 196 -10.36 -3.36 -34.13
N PRO A 197 -9.34 -4.15 -34.56
CA PRO A 197 -9.23 -4.62 -35.95
C PRO A 197 -10.44 -5.41 -36.46
N ASP A 198 -11.21 -6.00 -35.55
CA ASP A 198 -12.44 -6.75 -35.81
C ASP A 198 -13.72 -5.88 -35.77
N GLY A 199 -13.56 -4.56 -35.60
CA GLY A 199 -14.66 -3.59 -35.45
C GLY A 199 -15.34 -3.61 -34.08
N SER A 200 -14.82 -4.37 -33.10
CA SER A 200 -15.37 -4.40 -31.76
C SER A 200 -15.04 -3.13 -30.98
N ALA A 201 -16.01 -2.65 -30.17
CA ALA A 201 -15.76 -1.54 -29.26
C ALA A 201 -14.73 -1.93 -28.19
N PRO A 202 -13.85 -0.99 -27.78
CA PRO A 202 -12.82 -1.30 -26.80
C PRO A 202 -13.42 -1.68 -25.44
N ALA A 203 -12.81 -2.66 -24.77
CA ALA A 203 -13.15 -2.99 -23.39
C ALA A 203 -12.60 -1.90 -22.47
N MET A 204 -13.49 -1.09 -21.89
CA MET A 204 -13.10 0.08 -21.11
C MET A 204 -13.50 0.02 -19.63
N SER A 205 -12.73 0.73 -18.81
CA SER A 205 -13.02 1.01 -17.39
C SER A 205 -12.44 2.37 -17.03
N ALA A 206 -13.13 3.13 -16.17
CA ALA A 206 -12.53 4.28 -15.52
C ALA A 206 -12.89 4.35 -14.04
N GLY A 207 -12.06 5.05 -13.29
CA GLY A 207 -12.37 5.48 -11.96
C GLY A 207 -11.48 6.62 -11.51
N THR A 208 -11.96 7.40 -10.55
CA THR A 208 -11.24 8.52 -9.97
C THR A 208 -10.87 8.23 -8.53
N PHE A 209 -9.72 8.74 -8.08
CA PHE A 209 -9.27 8.65 -6.69
C PHE A 209 -8.43 9.89 -6.35
N PRO A 210 -8.23 10.21 -5.06
CA PRO A 210 -7.33 11.29 -4.66
C PRO A 210 -5.93 11.08 -5.22
N GLY A 211 -5.30 12.15 -5.70
CA GLY A 211 -3.90 12.10 -6.09
C GLY A 211 -3.00 11.80 -4.89
N ALA A 212 -1.92 11.06 -5.13
CA ALA A 212 -0.88 10.79 -4.14
C ALA A 212 0.46 11.22 -4.71
N ASP A 213 1.23 11.97 -3.93
CA ASP A 213 2.57 12.43 -4.32
C ASP A 213 3.68 11.52 -3.75
N ASP A 214 3.32 10.63 -2.81
CA ASP A 214 4.25 9.69 -2.19
C ASP A 214 3.69 8.26 -2.15
N LEU A 215 4.61 7.29 -2.22
CA LEU A 215 4.33 5.87 -2.06
C LEU A 215 4.68 5.45 -0.63
N PRO A 216 3.71 5.18 0.25
CA PRO A 216 4.01 4.84 1.63
C PRO A 216 4.71 3.49 1.73
N ALA A 217 5.68 3.39 2.63
CA ALA A 217 6.34 2.13 2.96
C ALA A 217 5.57 1.36 4.04
N GLN A 218 5.36 0.07 3.82
CA GLN A 218 4.89 -0.85 4.84
C GLN A 218 6.00 -1.06 5.89
N ALA A 219 5.61 -1.15 7.15
CA ALA A 219 6.52 -1.55 8.22
C ALA A 219 6.98 -2.99 7.98
N ALA A 220 8.29 -3.22 8.08
CA ALA A 220 8.82 -4.57 8.04
C ALA A 220 8.25 -5.40 9.20
N THR A 221 8.04 -6.71 8.97
CA THR A 221 7.50 -7.63 9.99
C THR A 221 8.30 -7.60 11.30
N ALA A 222 9.63 -7.45 11.22
CA ALA A 222 10.49 -7.32 12.39
C ALA A 222 10.17 -6.05 13.21
N LEU A 223 9.85 -4.94 12.55
CA LEU A 223 9.45 -3.70 13.20
C LEU A 223 8.09 -3.87 13.88
N VAL A 224 7.10 -4.46 13.19
CA VAL A 224 5.79 -4.79 13.78
C VAL A 224 5.96 -5.61 15.06
N ASN A 225 6.76 -6.69 14.99
CA ASN A 225 7.02 -7.55 16.15
C ASN A 225 7.74 -6.80 17.29
N THR A 226 8.65 -5.87 16.97
CA THR A 226 9.32 -5.02 17.97
C THR A 226 8.32 -4.13 18.71
N TYR A 227 7.38 -3.50 18.00
CA TYR A 227 6.33 -2.68 18.63
C TYR A 227 5.32 -3.50 19.44
N ARG A 228 4.99 -4.73 18.99
CA ARG A 228 4.19 -5.68 19.77
C ARG A 228 4.87 -6.06 21.08
N GLU A 229 6.17 -6.36 21.02
CA GLU A 229 6.97 -6.66 22.20
C GLU A 229 7.01 -5.47 23.17
N LEU A 230 7.25 -4.27 22.65
CA LEU A 230 7.27 -3.04 23.44
C LEU A 230 5.94 -2.75 24.14
N TYR A 231 4.81 -2.94 23.45
CA TYR A 231 3.48 -2.85 24.05
C TYR A 231 3.40 -3.73 25.30
N TRP A 232 3.73 -5.02 25.16
CA TRP A 232 3.63 -5.97 26.27
C TRP A 232 4.68 -5.74 27.37
N ARG A 233 5.88 -5.27 27.03
CA ARG A 233 6.89 -4.89 28.03
C ARG A 233 6.44 -3.72 28.89
N ILE A 234 5.74 -2.73 28.30
CA ILE A 234 5.14 -1.63 29.08
C ILE A 234 4.05 -2.18 30.00
N VAL A 235 3.17 -3.07 29.51
CA VAL A 235 2.17 -3.73 30.37
C VAL A 235 2.83 -4.49 31.52
N ASP A 236 3.86 -5.28 31.26
CA ASP A 236 4.58 -6.05 32.27
C ASP A 236 5.28 -5.15 33.30
N ALA A 237 5.81 -4.00 32.88
CA ALA A 237 6.41 -3.03 33.78
C ALA A 237 5.34 -2.35 34.66
N VAL A 238 4.17 -2.01 34.13
CA VAL A 238 3.04 -1.51 34.93
C VAL A 238 2.54 -2.57 35.91
N GLU A 239 2.52 -3.84 35.52
CA GLU A 239 2.09 -4.96 36.38
C GLU A 239 2.98 -5.13 37.62
N ARG A 240 4.28 -4.80 37.52
CA ARG A 240 5.20 -4.81 38.66
C ARG A 240 4.88 -3.73 39.69
N GLU A 241 4.36 -2.59 39.24
CA GLU A 241 3.97 -1.47 40.10
C GLU A 241 2.54 -1.63 40.62
N PHE A 242 1.65 -2.23 39.81
CA PHE A 242 0.24 -2.48 40.14
C PHE A 242 -0.20 -3.92 39.81
N PRO A 243 0.16 -4.90 40.66
CA PRO A 243 -0.15 -6.31 40.41
C PRO A 243 -1.66 -6.59 40.27
N GLY A 244 -2.02 -7.37 39.26
CA GLY A 244 -3.38 -7.79 38.94
C GLY A 244 -4.19 -6.80 38.09
N GLU A 245 -3.67 -5.59 37.84
CA GLU A 245 -4.45 -4.53 37.19
C GLU A 245 -3.96 -4.14 35.79
N ALA A 246 -2.69 -4.37 35.45
CA ALA A 246 -2.08 -3.75 34.28
C ALA A 246 -2.73 -4.19 32.98
N LYS A 247 -3.00 -5.50 32.82
CA LYS A 247 -3.63 -6.03 31.61
C LYS A 247 -5.03 -5.45 31.38
N ARG A 248 -5.85 -5.35 32.43
CA ARG A 248 -7.19 -4.77 32.35
C ARG A 248 -7.13 -3.28 31.98
N ARG A 249 -6.19 -2.52 32.58
CA ARG A 249 -5.97 -1.11 32.26
C ARG A 249 -5.51 -0.92 30.81
N ALA A 250 -4.52 -1.70 30.39
CA ALA A 250 -4.01 -1.72 29.02
C ALA A 250 -5.11 -1.97 27.99
N GLN A 251 -5.94 -2.99 28.22
CA GLN A 251 -7.08 -3.32 27.34
C GLN A 251 -8.14 -2.21 27.32
N LYS A 252 -8.43 -1.59 28.47
CA LYS A 252 -9.38 -0.47 28.55
C LYS A 252 -8.88 0.73 27.73
N VAL A 253 -7.59 1.09 27.86
CA VAL A 253 -7.00 2.17 27.07
C VAL A 253 -7.00 1.79 25.59
N THR A 254 -6.58 0.59 25.23
CA THR A 254 -6.62 0.11 23.83
C THR A 254 -8.03 0.23 23.25
N ALA A 255 -9.06 -0.25 23.94
CA ALA A 255 -10.44 -0.15 23.47
C ALA A 255 -10.91 1.31 23.32
N ALA A 256 -10.42 2.23 24.15
CA ALA A 256 -10.80 3.64 24.09
C ALA A 256 -10.25 4.39 22.87
N ILE A 257 -9.12 3.95 22.29
CA ILE A 257 -8.45 4.65 21.20
C ILE A 257 -8.19 3.82 19.94
N VAL A 258 -8.63 2.55 19.89
CA VAL A 258 -8.42 1.67 18.72
C VAL A 258 -9.10 2.18 17.45
N GLU A 259 -10.20 2.92 17.55
CA GLU A 259 -10.85 3.52 16.38
C GLU A 259 -9.99 4.60 15.73
N THR A 260 -9.25 5.37 16.55
CA THR A 260 -8.27 6.37 16.08
C THR A 260 -6.98 5.69 15.62
N HIS A 261 -6.54 4.66 16.35
CA HIS A 261 -5.28 3.95 16.12
C HIS A 261 -5.54 2.46 15.89
N GLN A 262 -6.00 2.12 14.68
CA GLN A 262 -6.40 0.74 14.34
C GLN A 262 -5.27 -0.28 14.54
N VAL A 263 -4.00 0.14 14.39
CA VAL A 263 -2.83 -0.70 14.64
C VAL A 263 -2.74 -1.21 16.09
N LEU A 264 -3.43 -0.60 17.06
CA LEU A 264 -3.49 -1.15 18.42
C LEU A 264 -4.19 -2.50 18.48
N ALA A 265 -5.11 -2.80 17.55
CA ALA A 265 -5.70 -4.13 17.42
C ALA A 265 -4.64 -5.18 17.09
N LEU A 266 -3.60 -4.81 16.34
CA LEU A 266 -2.43 -5.64 16.02
C LEU A 266 -1.45 -5.71 17.20
N LEU A 267 -1.17 -4.59 17.86
CA LEU A 267 -0.21 -4.52 18.95
C LEU A 267 -0.66 -5.29 20.20
N SER A 268 -1.96 -5.21 20.52
CA SER A 268 -2.56 -5.83 21.70
C SER A 268 -2.88 -7.32 21.55
N VAL A 269 -2.58 -7.94 20.41
CA VAL A 269 -2.75 -9.38 20.20
C VAL A 269 -1.92 -10.15 21.25
N PRO A 270 -2.52 -11.11 21.99
CA PRO A 270 -1.83 -11.87 23.02
C PRO A 270 -0.53 -12.52 22.54
N ARG A 271 0.49 -12.53 23.41
CA ARG A 271 1.75 -13.25 23.17
C ARG A 271 1.48 -14.74 22.93
N GLY A 272 2.28 -15.36 22.06
CA GLY A 272 2.15 -16.78 21.70
C GLY A 272 1.06 -17.09 20.67
N THR A 273 0.34 -16.08 20.18
CA THR A 273 -0.57 -16.22 19.03
C THR A 273 0.07 -15.66 17.77
N ASP A 274 -0.33 -16.18 16.62
CA ASP A 274 0.14 -15.72 15.31
C ASP A 274 -0.17 -14.23 15.14
N THR A 275 0.84 -13.46 14.72
CA THR A 275 0.66 -12.04 14.37
C THR A 275 -0.27 -11.96 13.16
N PRO A 276 -1.44 -11.29 13.25
CA PRO A 276 -2.27 -11.03 12.09
C PRO A 276 -1.46 -10.27 11.03
N ASP A 277 -1.66 -10.65 9.77
CA ASP A 277 -1.06 -9.92 8.67
C ASP A 277 -1.81 -8.59 8.49
N ALA A 278 -1.08 -7.48 8.48
CA ALA A 278 -1.66 -6.15 8.45
C ALA A 278 -0.79 -5.17 7.66
N VAL A 279 -1.43 -4.38 6.81
CA VAL A 279 -0.79 -3.26 6.12
C VAL A 279 -0.71 -2.10 7.10
N VAL A 280 0.48 -1.86 7.64
CA VAL A 280 0.74 -0.80 8.62
C VAL A 280 2.01 -0.05 8.27
N ARG A 281 2.04 1.25 8.53
CA ARG A 281 3.22 2.09 8.29
C ARG A 281 4.04 2.25 9.58
N PRO A 282 5.37 2.49 9.47
CA PRO A 282 6.22 2.70 10.64
C PRO A 282 5.73 3.81 11.56
N GLU A 283 5.25 4.93 11.00
CA GLU A 283 4.75 6.07 11.76
C GLU A 283 3.45 5.77 12.51
N GLU A 284 2.61 4.85 12.00
CA GLU A 284 1.37 4.43 12.66
C GLU A 284 1.69 3.61 13.91
N LEU A 285 2.67 2.70 13.83
CA LEU A 285 3.16 1.93 14.98
C LEU A 285 3.70 2.85 16.07
N ALA A 286 4.53 3.82 15.69
CA ALA A 286 5.12 4.77 16.62
C ALA A 286 4.08 5.68 17.27
N GLY A 287 3.19 6.28 16.46
CA GLY A 287 2.13 7.16 16.95
C GLY A 287 1.18 6.44 17.91
N ALA A 288 0.68 5.28 17.50
CA ALA A 288 -0.25 4.50 18.31
C ALA A 288 0.36 4.06 19.65
N LEU A 289 1.59 3.54 19.65
CA LEU A 289 2.25 3.14 20.90
C LEU A 289 2.49 4.35 21.82
N THR A 290 2.84 5.51 21.25
CA THR A 290 3.06 6.75 22.01
C THR A 290 1.79 7.19 22.72
N ASP A 291 0.69 7.37 21.96
CA ASP A 291 -0.58 7.87 22.50
C ASP A 291 -1.18 6.87 23.50
N TRP A 292 -1.06 5.57 23.21
CA TRP A 292 -1.48 4.52 24.13
C TRP A 292 -0.66 4.52 25.42
N ALA A 293 0.67 4.65 25.33
CA ALA A 293 1.54 4.70 26.50
C ALA A 293 1.28 5.95 27.34
N LEU A 294 1.03 7.10 26.70
CA LEU A 294 0.63 8.32 27.38
C LEU A 294 -0.62 8.10 28.24
N GLN A 295 -1.71 7.63 27.66
CA GLN A 295 -2.96 7.44 28.39
C GLN A 295 -2.86 6.37 29.48
N LEU A 296 -2.12 5.28 29.23
CA LEU A 296 -1.91 4.24 30.24
C LEU A 296 -1.12 4.78 31.44
N LEU A 297 -0.05 5.53 31.17
CA LEU A 297 0.87 5.97 32.20
C LEU A 297 0.40 7.23 32.92
N GLU A 298 -0.43 8.08 32.31
CA GLU A 298 -1.14 9.17 33.02
C GLU A 298 -1.99 8.59 34.15
N GLY A 299 -2.74 7.51 33.89
CA GLY A 299 -3.52 6.82 34.91
C GLY A 299 -2.67 6.21 36.02
N ALA A 300 -1.46 5.74 35.71
CA ALA A 300 -0.51 5.22 36.68
C ALA A 300 0.12 6.35 37.52
N GLU A 301 0.49 7.45 36.89
CA GLU A 301 1.13 8.61 37.50
C GLU A 301 0.22 9.32 38.51
N VAL A 302 -1.09 9.40 38.21
CA VAL A 302 -2.10 9.92 39.15
C VAL A 302 -2.19 9.08 40.42
N MET A 303 -2.02 7.76 40.31
CA MET A 303 -2.06 6.86 41.46
C MET A 303 -0.76 6.82 42.25
N MET A 304 0.37 6.87 41.55
CA MET A 304 1.70 6.82 42.15
C MET A 304 2.68 7.68 41.32
N PRO A 305 2.97 8.92 41.74
CA PRO A 305 3.89 9.81 41.04
C PRO A 305 5.29 9.20 40.88
N GLY A 306 5.92 9.45 39.73
CA GLY A 306 7.22 8.91 39.34
C GLY A 306 7.16 7.55 38.65
N THR A 307 6.00 6.88 38.65
CA THR A 307 5.83 5.56 38.07
C THR A 307 6.01 5.57 36.56
N ALA A 308 5.49 6.58 35.86
CA ALA A 308 5.58 6.64 34.42
C ALA A 308 7.04 6.66 33.93
N THR A 309 7.89 7.48 34.55
CA THR A 309 9.32 7.55 34.22
C THR A 309 10.03 6.22 34.47
N LYS A 310 9.73 5.55 35.59
CA LYS A 310 10.30 4.24 35.95
C LYS A 310 9.91 3.16 34.93
N VAL A 311 8.60 3.05 34.64
CA VAL A 311 8.06 2.10 33.67
C VAL A 311 8.67 2.32 32.29
N LEU A 312 8.71 3.57 31.81
CA LEU A 312 9.30 3.89 30.52
C LEU A 312 10.78 3.49 30.49
N LYS A 313 11.57 3.89 31.49
CA LYS A 313 13.00 3.57 31.55
C LYS A 313 13.23 2.06 31.51
N ASP A 314 12.47 1.28 32.26
CA ASP A 314 12.67 -0.17 32.34
C ASP A 314 12.18 -0.91 31.09
N ALA A 315 10.96 -0.61 30.62
CA ALA A 315 10.32 -1.32 29.51
C ALA A 315 10.98 -1.04 28.16
N THR A 316 11.53 0.16 27.98
CA THR A 316 11.99 0.64 26.66
C THR A 316 13.51 0.62 26.48
N ARG A 317 14.28 0.26 27.53
CA ARG A 317 15.76 0.33 27.56
C ARG A 317 16.46 -0.33 26.37
N GLU A 318 16.00 -1.51 25.99
CA GLU A 318 16.61 -2.32 24.93
C GLU A 318 16.31 -1.77 23.53
N HIS A 319 15.16 -1.12 23.34
CA HIS A 319 14.75 -0.55 22.05
C HIS A 319 14.83 0.98 22.04
N ARG A 320 15.59 1.58 22.97
CA ARG A 320 15.61 3.03 23.18
C ARG A 320 15.99 3.82 21.93
N TYR A 321 16.91 3.30 21.11
CA TYR A 321 17.36 3.99 19.89
C TYR A 321 16.27 3.98 18.80
N VAL A 322 15.53 2.88 18.67
CA VAL A 322 14.40 2.77 17.72
C VAL A 322 13.31 3.77 18.12
N LEU A 323 12.95 3.80 19.41
CA LEU A 323 11.94 4.71 19.94
C LEU A 323 12.38 6.18 19.88
N GLN A 324 13.65 6.47 20.15
CA GLN A 324 14.21 7.81 20.03
C GLN A 324 14.15 8.31 18.58
N ALA A 325 14.55 7.47 17.61
CA ALA A 325 14.48 7.82 16.19
C ALA A 325 13.04 8.05 15.72
N ALA A 326 12.07 7.35 16.30
CA ALA A 326 10.64 7.53 16.04
C ALA A 326 10.01 8.72 16.79
N GLY A 327 10.78 9.46 17.60
CA GLY A 327 10.30 10.61 18.37
C GLY A 327 9.39 10.25 19.55
N PHE A 328 9.36 8.99 19.98
CA PHE A 328 8.48 8.48 21.04
C PHE A 328 8.62 9.28 22.34
N TYR A 329 9.84 9.43 22.88
CA TYR A 329 10.05 10.14 24.15
C TYR A 329 9.77 11.64 24.07
N GLY A 330 9.95 12.26 22.90
CA GLY A 330 9.72 13.70 22.71
C GLY A 330 8.24 14.09 22.74
N LYS A 331 7.35 13.11 22.58
CA LYS A 331 5.89 13.29 22.61
C LYS A 331 5.28 12.99 23.99
N LEU A 332 6.06 12.47 24.93
CA LEU A 332 5.61 12.14 26.29
C LEU A 332 6.02 13.26 27.25
N PRO A 333 5.21 13.56 28.30
CA PRO A 333 5.53 14.60 29.27
C PRO A 333 6.68 14.21 30.22
N TRP A 334 7.00 12.91 30.32
CA TRP A 334 8.02 12.39 31.22
C TRP A 334 9.40 12.30 30.55
N ARG A 335 10.40 12.92 31.18
CA ARG A 335 11.78 12.88 30.70
C ARG A 335 12.46 11.59 31.15
N VAL A 336 12.86 10.75 30.20
CA VAL A 336 13.64 9.52 30.46
C VAL A 336 15.13 9.81 30.24
N THR A 337 15.95 9.55 31.26
CA THR A 337 17.41 9.65 31.20
C THR A 337 18.04 8.25 31.23
N TRP A 338 18.98 8.01 30.32
CA TRP A 338 19.56 6.69 30.04
C TRP A 338 20.87 6.45 30.76
#